data_AF-A0A3Q3E6T4-F1
#
_entry.id   AF-A0A3Q3E6T4-F1
#
_cell.length_a   1.000
_cell.length_b   1.000
_cell.length_c   1.000
_cell.angle_alpha   90.00
_cell.angle_beta   90.00
_cell.angle_gamma   90.00
#
_symmetry.space_group_name_H-M   'P 1'
#
loop_
_entity.id
_entity.type
_entity.pdbx_description
1 polymer ?
#
loop_
_entity_poly.entity_id
_entity_poly.type
_entity_poly.pdbx_seq_one_letter_code
_entity_poly.pdbx_strand_id
1 'polypeptide(L)'
;RQTEGSAIGRFALSLYKQLSLSRTPDANIFMSPISISTAFAMTKLGTPLTDHLFLQVFEFDTIKEKTSDQVHFFFAKLNCRLYRKKGDATELVSANRLFGDKSLIFNETYQNISEMVYGAKLIVVLFCRRNPDKARKTINDWISNKTENLIQDTLPHGALDSNTILVLVNTIYFKVPNTHTHTHT
;
A
#
# COMPACT_ATOMS: atom_id res chain seq x y z
N ARG A 1 26.75 4.44 7.53
CA ARG A 1 25.87 3.26 7.44
C ARG A 1 24.52 3.77 6.90
N GLN A 2 24.17 3.51 5.64
CA GLN A 2 22.84 3.83 5.15
C GLN A 2 21.86 2.78 5.68
N THR A 3 20.79 3.21 6.33
CA THR A 3 19.75 2.34 6.87
C THR A 3 18.60 2.25 5.87
N GLU A 4 17.86 1.15 5.89
CA GLU A 4 16.73 0.93 4.98
C GLU A 4 15.64 2.03 5.07
N GLY A 5 15.49 2.68 6.23
CA GLY A 5 14.63 3.87 6.39
C GLY A 5 15.09 5.09 5.59
N SER A 6 16.38 5.20 5.28
CA SER A 6 16.93 6.26 4.43
C SER A 6 16.51 6.11 2.97
N ALA A 7 16.30 4.88 2.48
CA ALA A 7 15.88 4.63 1.09
C ALA A 7 14.43 5.09 0.87
N ILE A 8 13.53 4.74 1.80
CA ILE A 8 12.13 5.18 1.77
C ILE A 8 12.02 6.71 1.79
N GLY A 9 12.85 7.39 2.59
CA GLY A 9 12.87 8.85 2.63
C GLY A 9 13.28 9.51 1.30
N ARG A 10 14.25 8.93 0.60
CA ARG A 10 14.66 9.45 -0.73
C ARG A 10 13.61 9.14 -1.80
N PHE A 11 13.06 7.92 -1.80
CA PHE A 11 11.91 7.58 -2.65
C PHE A 11 10.74 8.54 -2.42
N ALA A 12 10.41 8.85 -1.16
CA ALA A 12 9.37 9.81 -0.82
C ALA A 12 9.60 11.18 -1.45
N LEU A 13 10.82 11.70 -1.36
CA LEU A 13 11.20 12.99 -1.94
C LEU A 13 11.15 12.97 -3.47
N SER A 14 11.65 11.89 -4.08
CA SER A 14 11.62 11.70 -5.54
C SER A 14 10.18 11.65 -6.07
N LEU A 15 9.33 10.85 -5.42
CA LEU A 15 7.91 10.73 -5.77
C LEU A 15 7.16 12.05 -5.55
N TYR A 16 7.41 12.75 -4.44
CA TYR A 16 6.82 14.08 -4.20
C TYR A 16 7.18 15.08 -5.29
N LYS A 17 8.45 15.14 -5.71
CA LYS A 17 8.88 15.99 -6.82
C LYS A 17 8.11 15.67 -8.10
N GLN A 18 8.00 14.39 -8.47
CA GLN A 18 7.25 13.98 -9.65
C GLN A 18 5.77 14.36 -9.57
N LEU A 19 5.13 14.14 -8.42
CA LEU A 19 3.73 14.52 -8.22
C LEU A 19 3.53 16.04 -8.27
N SER A 20 4.45 16.82 -7.70
CA SER A 20 4.37 18.29 -7.72
C SER A 20 4.44 18.87 -9.13
N LEU A 21 5.20 18.25 -10.04
CA LEU A 21 5.29 18.66 -11.45
C LEU A 21 4.00 18.38 -12.23
N SER A 22 3.21 17.40 -11.78
CA SER A 22 1.94 17.01 -12.41
C SER A 22 0.72 17.77 -11.88
N ARG A 23 0.91 18.67 -10.91
CA ARG A 23 -0.17 19.38 -10.21
C ARG A 23 0.00 20.89 -10.33
N THR A 24 -1.09 21.62 -10.14
CA THR A 24 -1.04 23.08 -10.05
C THR A 24 -0.32 23.51 -8.77
N PRO A 25 0.35 24.67 -8.74
CA PRO A 25 1.09 25.14 -7.57
C PRO A 25 0.27 25.22 -6.28
N ASP A 26 -1.04 25.49 -6.39
CA ASP A 26 -1.95 25.66 -5.25
C ASP A 26 -2.62 24.36 -4.80
N ALA A 27 -2.31 23.21 -5.44
CA ALA A 27 -2.93 21.94 -5.09
C ALA A 27 -2.29 21.32 -3.84
N ASN A 28 -3.14 20.87 -2.91
CA ASN A 28 -2.69 20.08 -1.78
C ASN A 28 -2.19 18.70 -2.24
N ILE A 29 -1.04 18.27 -1.74
CA ILE A 29 -0.48 16.94 -1.97
C ILE A 29 -0.40 16.21 -0.64
N PHE A 30 -1.12 15.09 -0.55
CA PHE A 30 -1.04 14.18 0.59
C PHE A 30 -0.78 12.76 0.07
N MET A 31 0.26 12.12 0.59
CA MET A 31 0.67 10.78 0.18
C MET A 31 1.38 10.06 1.31
N SER A 32 1.33 8.73 1.29
CA SER A 32 2.10 7.88 2.18
C SER A 32 3.12 7.06 1.37
N PRO A 33 4.39 7.50 1.30
CA PRO A 33 5.45 6.80 0.57
C PRO A 33 5.61 5.35 1.02
N ILE A 34 5.54 5.11 2.33
CA ILE A 34 5.67 3.76 2.92
C ILE A 34 4.56 2.84 2.38
N SER A 35 3.33 3.35 2.31
CA SER A 35 2.17 2.64 1.75
C SER A 35 2.45 2.20 0.32
N ILE A 36 2.90 3.14 -0.51
CA ILE A 36 3.19 2.91 -1.92
C ILE A 36 4.33 1.90 -2.07
N SER A 37 5.43 2.06 -1.33
CA SER A 37 6.55 1.11 -1.34
C SER A 37 6.13 -0.29 -0.90
N THR A 38 5.26 -0.39 0.10
CA THR A 38 4.70 -1.67 0.58
C THR A 38 3.86 -2.34 -0.52
N ALA A 39 3.03 -1.56 -1.22
CA ALA A 39 2.22 -2.05 -2.32
C ALA A 39 3.08 -2.63 -3.45
N PHE A 40 4.08 -1.90 -3.89
CA PHE A 40 5.00 -2.39 -4.91
C PHE A 40 5.82 -3.60 -4.44
N ALA A 41 6.23 -3.65 -3.16
CA ALA A 41 6.92 -4.81 -2.61
C ALA A 41 6.03 -6.06 -2.65
N MET A 42 4.73 -5.95 -2.34
CA MET A 42 3.77 -7.04 -2.52
C MET A 42 3.66 -7.52 -3.98
N THR A 43 3.77 -6.61 -4.94
CA THR A 43 3.78 -6.97 -6.38
C THR A 43 5.09 -7.66 -6.78
N LYS A 44 6.23 -7.22 -6.23
CA LYS A 44 7.54 -7.83 -6.50
C LYS A 44 7.61 -9.28 -6.04
N LEU A 45 6.95 -9.62 -4.94
CA LEU A 45 6.86 -11.00 -4.44
C LEU A 45 6.20 -11.95 -5.47
N GLY A 46 5.23 -11.46 -6.23
CA GLY A 46 4.44 -12.26 -7.18
C GLY A 46 4.93 -12.21 -8.61
N THR A 47 5.98 -11.43 -8.90
CA THR A 47 6.46 -11.20 -10.26
C THR A 47 7.94 -11.47 -10.37
N PRO A 48 8.41 -12.08 -11.48
CA PRO A 48 9.83 -12.14 -11.80
C PRO A 48 10.35 -10.78 -12.30
N LEU A 49 9.70 -9.66 -11.93
CA LEU A 49 10.17 -8.31 -12.26
C LEU A 49 11.65 -8.25 -11.91
N THR A 50 12.47 -7.78 -12.84
CA THR A 50 13.92 -7.70 -12.62
C THR A 50 14.17 -6.95 -11.33
N ASP A 51 14.84 -7.58 -10.37
CA ASP A 51 15.18 -6.98 -9.07
C ASP A 51 15.75 -5.57 -9.25
N HIS A 52 16.46 -5.35 -10.35
CA HIS A 52 17.05 -4.07 -10.72
C HIS A 52 16.06 -2.89 -10.82
N LEU A 53 14.94 -3.03 -11.53
CA LEU A 53 13.99 -1.91 -11.68
C LEU A 53 13.33 -1.56 -10.35
N PHE A 54 12.99 -2.59 -9.58
CA PHE A 54 12.43 -2.43 -8.25
C PHE A 54 13.44 -1.75 -7.31
N LEU A 55 14.68 -2.24 -7.28
CA LEU A 55 15.75 -1.69 -6.44
C LEU A 55 16.07 -0.24 -6.83
N GLN A 56 16.02 0.11 -8.11
CA GLN A 56 16.28 1.46 -8.60
C GLN A 56 15.16 2.43 -8.24
N VAL A 57 13.90 2.06 -8.47
CA VAL A 57 12.74 2.93 -8.18
C VAL A 57 12.63 3.24 -6.69
N PHE A 58 12.89 2.25 -5.83
CA PHE A 58 12.83 2.42 -4.38
C PHE A 58 14.17 2.83 -3.74
N GLU A 59 15.19 3.09 -4.56
CA GLU A 59 16.55 3.46 -4.12
C GLU A 59 17.14 2.50 -3.07
N PHE A 60 16.78 1.21 -3.20
CA PHE A 60 17.29 0.10 -2.41
C PHE A 60 18.64 -0.42 -2.94
N ASP A 61 19.08 0.05 -4.10
CA ASP A 61 20.41 -0.18 -4.68
C ASP A 61 21.57 0.18 -3.72
N THR A 62 21.33 1.13 -2.82
CA THR A 62 22.25 1.56 -1.77
C THR A 62 22.35 0.62 -0.56
N ILE A 63 21.46 -0.36 -0.44
CA ILE A 63 21.44 -1.33 0.66
C ILE A 63 22.33 -2.51 0.29
N LYS A 64 23.23 -2.89 1.21
CA LYS A 64 24.21 -3.97 0.98
C LYS A 64 23.58 -5.35 0.82
N GLU A 65 22.36 -5.51 1.32
CA GLU A 65 21.56 -6.73 1.33
C GLU A 65 20.55 -6.68 0.17
N LYS A 66 20.82 -7.46 -0.88
CA LYS A 66 20.21 -7.32 -2.22
C LYS A 66 19.26 -8.45 -2.59
N THR A 67 18.93 -9.37 -1.68
CA THR A 67 18.02 -10.47 -2.03
C THR A 67 16.55 -10.05 -1.87
N SER A 68 15.69 -10.56 -2.75
CA SER A 68 14.24 -10.31 -2.68
C SER A 68 13.67 -10.67 -1.29
N ASP A 69 14.17 -11.74 -0.67
CA ASP A 69 13.74 -12.19 0.66
C ASP A 69 14.06 -11.18 1.76
N GLN A 70 15.22 -10.52 1.69
CA GLN A 70 15.62 -9.49 2.67
C GLN A 70 14.75 -8.24 2.58
N VAL A 71 14.29 -7.87 1.37
CA VAL A 71 13.35 -6.75 1.18
C VAL A 71 12.03 -7.04 1.90
N HIS A 72 11.45 -8.22 1.72
CA HIS A 72 10.20 -8.59 2.40
C HIS A 72 10.36 -8.65 3.91
N PHE A 73 11.48 -9.19 4.41
CA PHE A 73 11.81 -9.17 5.84
C PHE A 73 11.94 -7.75 6.41
N PHE A 74 12.58 -6.85 5.67
CA PHE A 74 12.65 -5.44 6.03
C PHE A 74 11.26 -4.81 6.16
N PHE A 75 10.39 -5.00 5.15
CA PHE A 75 9.03 -4.47 5.20
C PHE A 75 8.21 -5.07 6.35
N ALA A 76 8.35 -6.37 6.66
CA ALA A 76 7.73 -6.96 7.85
C ALA A 76 8.17 -6.23 9.13
N LYS A 77 9.48 -6.05 9.31
CA LYS A 77 10.05 -5.38 10.48
C LYS A 77 9.64 -3.91 10.58
N LEU A 78 9.59 -3.21 9.45
CA LEU A 78 9.14 -1.83 9.36
C LEU A 78 7.66 -1.71 9.74
N ASN A 79 6.79 -2.52 9.13
CA ASN A 79 5.36 -2.55 9.41
C ASN A 79 5.10 -2.88 10.87
N CYS A 80 5.78 -3.88 11.43
CA CYS A 80 5.69 -4.20 12.85
C CYS A 80 6.10 -3.02 13.74
N ARG A 81 7.07 -2.19 13.34
CA ARG A 81 7.49 -1.02 14.13
C ARG A 81 6.52 0.16 14.01
N LEU A 82 5.97 0.38 12.83
CA LEU A 82 5.05 1.48 12.53
C LEU A 82 3.66 1.23 13.14
N TYR A 83 3.11 0.04 12.93
CA TYR A 83 1.75 -0.31 13.38
C TYR A 83 1.70 -0.87 14.80
N ARG A 84 2.84 -0.98 15.49
CA ARG A 84 2.84 -1.28 16.92
C ARG A 84 2.21 -0.11 17.67
N LYS A 85 1.05 -0.36 18.29
CA LYS A 85 0.40 0.60 19.20
C LYS A 85 1.41 1.16 20.20
N LYS A 86 1.66 2.47 20.12
CA LYS A 86 2.43 3.23 21.11
C LYS A 86 1.45 3.99 21.99
N GLY A 87 0.90 3.30 23.00
CA GLY A 87 -0.04 3.88 23.95
C GLY A 87 -1.39 4.29 23.34
N ASP A 88 -2.20 4.99 24.12
CA ASP A 88 -3.58 5.38 23.77
C ASP A 88 -3.67 6.66 22.91
N ALA A 89 -2.53 7.28 22.59
CA ALA A 89 -2.48 8.64 22.08
C ALA A 89 -2.22 8.76 20.58
N THR A 90 -2.14 7.70 19.77
CA THR A 90 -2.03 7.83 18.30
C THR A 90 -2.52 6.55 17.65
N GLU A 91 -3.46 6.69 16.72
CA GLU A 91 -4.00 5.57 15.98
C GLU A 91 -3.48 5.60 14.54
N LEU A 92 -2.62 4.64 14.22
CA LEU A 92 -2.16 4.36 12.87
C LEU A 92 -2.70 3.01 12.44
N VAL A 93 -3.68 3.01 11.56
CA VAL A 93 -4.30 1.80 11.01
C VAL A 93 -3.83 1.63 9.57
N SER A 94 -3.39 0.41 9.24
CA SER A 94 -3.12 0.02 7.86
C SER A 94 -3.97 -1.17 7.49
N ALA A 95 -4.63 -1.07 6.35
CA ALA A 95 -5.46 -2.13 5.79
C ALA A 95 -4.95 -2.44 4.38
N ASN A 96 -4.28 -3.59 4.29
CA ASN A 96 -3.78 -4.17 3.04
C ASN A 96 -4.67 -5.33 2.63
N ARG A 97 -4.97 -5.45 1.33
CA ARG A 97 -5.74 -6.57 0.80
C ARG A 97 -5.40 -6.83 -0.65
N LEU A 98 -5.47 -8.10 -1.00
CA LEU A 98 -5.41 -8.57 -2.38
C LEU A 98 -6.81 -9.02 -2.79
N PHE A 99 -7.27 -8.58 -3.95
CA PHE A 99 -8.56 -8.96 -4.53
C PHE A 99 -8.32 -9.64 -5.87
N GLY A 100 -8.49 -10.97 -5.89
CA GLY A 100 -8.22 -11.78 -7.07
C GLY A 100 -9.49 -12.24 -7.79
N ASP A 101 -9.40 -12.41 -9.11
CA ASP A 101 -10.46 -13.02 -9.91
C ASP A 101 -10.59 -14.52 -9.61
N LYS A 102 -11.83 -14.98 -9.40
CA LYS A 102 -12.14 -16.37 -9.01
C LYS A 102 -11.80 -17.42 -10.07
N SER A 103 -11.66 -17.02 -11.34
CA SER A 103 -11.31 -17.93 -12.43
C SER A 103 -9.83 -18.32 -12.45
N LEU A 104 -9.01 -17.78 -11.54
CA LEU A 104 -7.58 -18.05 -11.46
C LEU A 104 -7.23 -18.75 -10.15
N ILE A 105 -6.21 -19.61 -10.24
CA ILE A 105 -5.59 -20.26 -9.09
C ILE A 105 -4.37 -19.42 -8.71
N PHE A 106 -4.41 -18.82 -7.53
CA PHE A 106 -3.30 -18.05 -7.00
C PHE A 106 -2.30 -18.96 -6.28
N ASN A 107 -1.01 -18.67 -6.45
CA ASN A 107 0.05 -19.42 -5.79
C ASN A 107 -0.08 -19.34 -4.24
N GLU A 108 -0.07 -20.47 -3.55
CA GLU A 108 -0.25 -20.54 -2.09
C GLU A 108 0.92 -19.91 -1.33
N THR A 109 2.15 -20.10 -1.80
CA THR A 109 3.34 -19.48 -1.19
C THR A 109 3.25 -17.95 -1.24
N TYR A 110 2.80 -17.40 -2.37
CA TYR A 110 2.55 -15.96 -2.50
C TYR A 110 1.50 -15.48 -1.48
N GLN A 111 0.38 -16.19 -1.35
CA GLN A 111 -0.69 -15.84 -0.41
C GLN A 111 -0.19 -15.86 1.04
N ASN A 112 0.55 -16.90 1.42
CA ASN A 112 1.08 -17.08 2.77
C ASN A 112 2.09 -15.99 3.15
N ILE A 113 3.04 -15.68 2.25
CA ILE A 113 4.02 -14.61 2.50
C ILE A 113 3.31 -13.25 2.53
N SER A 114 2.33 -13.02 1.66
CA SER A 114 1.57 -11.77 1.63
C SER A 114 0.77 -11.54 2.93
N GLU A 115 0.11 -12.58 3.45
CA GLU A 115 -0.59 -12.53 4.72
C GLU A 115 0.38 -12.33 5.90
N MET A 116 1.51 -13.05 5.91
CA MET A 116 2.49 -13.00 6.99
C MET A 116 3.26 -11.68 7.07
N VAL A 117 3.73 -11.15 5.94
CA VAL A 117 4.62 -9.97 5.87
C VAL A 117 3.82 -8.66 5.84
N TYR A 118 2.68 -8.66 5.15
CA TYR A 118 1.93 -7.44 4.85
C TYR A 118 0.54 -7.40 5.50
N GLY A 119 0.10 -8.47 6.15
CA GLY A 119 -1.28 -8.61 6.61
C GLY A 119 -2.29 -8.65 5.46
N ALA A 120 -1.83 -8.88 4.23
CA ALA A 120 -2.61 -8.74 3.02
C ALA A 120 -3.18 -10.08 2.59
N LYS A 121 -4.27 -10.50 3.25
CA LYS A 121 -4.98 -11.73 2.90
C LYS A 121 -5.64 -11.59 1.52
N LEU A 122 -5.40 -12.55 0.63
CA LEU A 122 -6.13 -12.67 -0.63
C LEU A 122 -7.61 -12.97 -0.35
N ILE A 123 -8.49 -12.17 -0.93
CA ILE A 123 -9.90 -12.51 -1.03
C ILE A 123 -10.24 -12.80 -2.48
N VAL A 124 -10.72 -14.01 -2.72
CA VAL A 124 -11.23 -14.44 -4.00
C VAL A 124 -12.70 -14.03 -4.07
N VAL A 125 -12.98 -12.82 -4.56
CA VAL A 125 -14.34 -12.25 -4.56
C VAL A 125 -14.72 -11.64 -5.90
N LEU A 126 -13.75 -11.44 -6.78
CA LEU A 126 -13.96 -10.51 -7.87
C LEU A 126 -14.50 -11.21 -9.11
N PHE A 127 -15.66 -10.69 -9.55
CA PHE A 127 -16.31 -11.00 -10.82
C PHE A 127 -15.84 -10.03 -11.91
N CYS A 128 -14.62 -9.48 -11.89
CA CYS A 128 -14.22 -8.44 -12.85
C CYS A 128 -14.52 -8.83 -14.30
N ARG A 129 -14.26 -10.09 -14.67
CA ARG A 129 -14.62 -10.63 -15.99
C ARG A 129 -16.10 -10.53 -16.37
N ARG A 130 -17.02 -10.64 -15.40
CA ARG A 130 -18.48 -10.64 -15.62
C ARG A 130 -19.15 -9.31 -15.28
N ASN A 131 -18.68 -8.63 -14.24
CA ASN A 131 -19.25 -7.39 -13.73
C ASN A 131 -18.18 -6.56 -12.99
N PRO A 132 -17.36 -5.78 -13.73
CA PRO A 132 -16.32 -4.93 -13.15
C PRO A 132 -16.87 -3.86 -12.19
N ASP A 133 -18.06 -3.31 -12.44
CA ASP A 133 -18.63 -2.27 -11.56
C ASP A 133 -19.05 -2.83 -10.19
N LYS A 134 -19.59 -4.07 -10.15
CA LYS A 134 -19.88 -4.74 -8.87
C LYS A 134 -18.60 -5.03 -8.09
N ALA A 135 -17.55 -5.46 -8.78
CA ALA A 135 -16.22 -5.64 -8.19
C ALA A 135 -15.67 -4.34 -7.59
N ARG A 136 -15.75 -3.25 -8.35
CA ARG A 136 -15.34 -1.90 -7.93
C ARG A 136 -16.07 -1.46 -6.66
N LYS A 137 -17.40 -1.58 -6.63
CA LYS A 137 -18.22 -1.25 -5.45
C LYS A 137 -17.83 -2.08 -4.24
N THR A 138 -17.68 -3.39 -4.41
CA THR A 138 -17.26 -4.30 -3.31
C THR A 138 -15.92 -3.89 -2.71
N ILE A 139 -14.95 -3.48 -3.54
CA ILE A 139 -13.65 -3.02 -3.06
C ILE A 139 -13.77 -1.67 -2.33
N ASN A 140 -14.51 -0.70 -2.91
CA ASN A 140 -14.72 0.60 -2.28
C ASN A 140 -15.44 0.46 -0.92
N ASP A 141 -16.46 -0.40 -0.82
CA ASP A 141 -17.17 -0.68 0.42
C ASP A 141 -16.24 -1.30 1.48
N TRP A 142 -15.36 -2.21 1.07
CA TRP A 142 -14.35 -2.79 1.95
C TRP A 142 -13.36 -1.73 2.46
N ILE A 143 -12.88 -0.85 1.58
CA ILE A 143 -11.98 0.26 1.94
C ILE A 143 -12.68 1.21 2.92
N SER A 144 -13.91 1.61 2.62
CA SER A 144 -14.73 2.49 3.47
C SER A 144 -14.88 1.89 4.85
N ASN A 145 -15.30 0.63 4.96
CA ASN A 145 -15.46 -0.04 6.25
C ASN A 145 -14.14 -0.11 7.04
N LYS A 146 -13.02 -0.43 6.38
CA LYS A 146 -11.71 -0.50 7.04
C LYS A 146 -11.11 0.84 7.45
N THR A 147 -11.63 1.93 6.92
CA THR A 147 -11.16 3.29 7.20
C THR A 147 -12.20 4.11 7.96
N GLU A 148 -13.17 3.46 8.62
CA GLU A 148 -14.26 4.13 9.36
C GLU A 148 -15.04 5.14 8.50
N ASN A 149 -15.20 4.82 7.22
CA ASN A 149 -15.83 5.63 6.19
C ASN A 149 -15.11 6.94 5.86
N LEU A 150 -13.82 7.06 6.20
CA LEU A 150 -13.02 8.25 5.88
C LEU A 150 -12.45 8.21 4.46
N ILE A 151 -12.17 7.02 3.93
CA ILE A 151 -11.74 6.84 2.54
C ILE A 151 -12.87 6.14 1.79
N GLN A 152 -13.54 6.89 0.93
CA GLN A 152 -14.65 6.41 0.11
C GLN A 152 -14.30 6.56 -1.37
N ASP A 153 -14.97 5.77 -2.22
CA ASP A 153 -14.87 5.86 -3.68
C ASP A 153 -13.44 5.91 -4.26
N THR A 154 -12.54 5.12 -3.68
CA THR A 154 -11.12 5.08 -4.07
C THR A 154 -10.92 4.66 -5.53
N LEU A 155 -11.71 3.69 -6.00
CA LEU A 155 -11.71 3.26 -7.39
C LEU A 155 -12.79 4.02 -8.17
N PRO A 156 -12.39 4.90 -9.12
CA PRO A 156 -13.35 5.61 -9.95
C PRO A 156 -14.04 4.68 -10.94
N HIS A 157 -15.14 5.15 -11.52
CA HIS A 157 -15.80 4.43 -12.62
C HIS A 157 -14.82 4.16 -13.77
N GLY A 158 -14.85 2.94 -14.30
CA GLY A 158 -13.93 2.50 -15.35
C GLY A 158 -12.52 2.11 -14.88
N ALA A 159 -12.20 2.23 -13.59
CA ALA A 159 -10.90 1.80 -13.07
C ALA A 159 -10.65 0.29 -13.17
N LEU A 160 -11.73 -0.50 -13.16
CA LEU A 160 -11.69 -1.95 -13.34
C LEU A 160 -12.44 -2.33 -14.62
N ASP A 161 -11.89 -3.31 -15.32
CA ASP A 161 -12.45 -3.86 -16.56
C ASP A 161 -12.50 -5.40 -16.51
N SER A 162 -12.95 -6.03 -17.60
CA SER A 162 -13.02 -7.49 -17.72
C SER A 162 -11.66 -8.17 -17.76
N ASN A 163 -10.58 -7.43 -17.98
CA ASN A 163 -9.21 -7.94 -18.04
C ASN A 163 -8.49 -7.82 -16.70
N THR A 164 -9.11 -7.17 -15.71
CA THR A 164 -8.57 -7.00 -14.37
C THR A 164 -8.51 -8.34 -13.64
N ILE A 165 -7.29 -8.79 -13.34
CA ILE A 165 -7.00 -10.10 -12.73
C ILE A 165 -6.78 -10.00 -11.21
N LEU A 166 -6.09 -8.95 -10.77
CA LEU A 166 -5.70 -8.75 -9.38
C LEU A 166 -5.73 -7.26 -9.07
N VAL A 167 -6.41 -6.88 -7.99
CA VAL A 167 -6.39 -5.53 -7.44
C VAL A 167 -5.69 -5.56 -6.09
N LEU A 168 -4.63 -4.75 -5.97
CA LEU A 168 -3.90 -4.56 -4.73
C LEU A 168 -4.41 -3.28 -4.06
N VAL A 169 -4.92 -3.41 -2.85
CA VAL A 169 -5.39 -2.29 -2.04
C VAL A 169 -4.49 -2.14 -0.84
N ASN A 170 -3.99 -0.93 -0.65
CA ASN A 170 -3.17 -0.56 0.48
C ASN A 170 -3.68 0.81 0.96
N THR A 171 -4.16 0.84 2.19
CA THR A 171 -4.78 2.04 2.78
C THR A 171 -4.18 2.28 4.16
N ILE A 172 -3.86 3.53 4.44
CA ILE A 172 -3.33 3.96 5.74
C ILE A 172 -4.22 5.09 6.25
N TYR A 173 -4.66 4.94 7.49
CA TYR A 173 -5.37 5.94 8.26
C TYR A 173 -4.51 6.34 9.47
N PHE A 174 -4.40 7.64 9.70
CA PHE A 174 -3.63 8.21 10.80
C PHE A 174 -4.48 9.23 11.54
N LYS A 175 -4.67 9.01 12.84
CA LYS A 175 -5.38 9.89 13.75
C LYS A 175 -4.48 10.26 14.91
N VAL A 176 -4.29 11.57 15.08
CA VAL A 176 -3.61 12.14 16.25
C VAL A 176 -4.67 12.79 17.13
N PRO A 177 -4.77 12.45 18.42
CA PRO A 177 -5.55 13.22 19.37
C PRO A 177 -4.93 14.59 19.54
N ASN A 178 -5.78 15.62 19.57
CA ASN A 178 -5.34 17.00 19.76
C ASN A 178 -4.66 17.14 21.13
N THR A 179 -3.34 17.34 21.14
CA THR A 179 -2.60 17.64 22.37
C THR A 179 -2.73 19.10 22.80
N HIS A 180 -3.27 19.95 21.92
CA HIS A 180 -3.63 21.34 22.21
C HIS A 180 -5.04 21.63 21.69
N THR A 181 -5.99 21.82 22.61
CA THR A 181 -7.29 22.42 22.30
C THR A 181 -7.04 23.87 21.88
N HIS A 182 -7.23 24.18 20.60
CA HIS A 182 -7.36 25.56 20.15
C HIS A 182 -8.71 26.10 20.65
N THR A 183 -8.73 26.62 21.88
CA THR A 183 -9.81 27.47 22.35
C THR A 183 -9.69 28.81 21.64
N HIS A 184 -10.44 28.98 20.57
CA HIS A 184 -10.75 30.32 20.05
C HIS A 184 -11.77 30.95 20.99
N THR A 185 -11.32 31.96 21.75
CA THR A 185 -12.17 33.03 22.32
C THR A 185 -12.60 33.99 21.22
#